data_AF-A0A965FEM9-F1
#
_entry.id   AF-A0A965FEM9-F1
#
_cell.length_a   1.000
_cell.length_b   1.000
_cell.length_c   1.000
_cell.angle_alpha   90.00
_cell.angle_beta   90.00
_cell.angle_gamma   90.00
#
_symmetry.space_group_name_H-M   'P 1'
#
loop_
_entity.id
_entity.type
_entity.pdbx_description
1 polymer ?
#
loop_
_entity_poly.entity_id
_entity_poly.type
_entity_poly.pdbx_seq_one_letter_code
_entity_poly.pdbx_strand_id
1 'polypeptide(L)'
;VFRFGSGYQPRSFIGAFRRLLKDGGLLEDHAGRRRTLYSLRHTYATLALVSGEVDIHTLSRQMGTSVAMLERHYSKLTATMAAARLG
;
A
#
# COMPACT_ATOMS: atom_id res chain seq x y z
N VAL A 1 3.46 20.06 -2.50
CA VAL A 1 3.30 19.91 -1.03
C VAL A 1 1.82 19.87 -0.71
N PHE A 2 1.36 18.93 0.12
CA PHE A 2 -0.06 18.80 0.45
C PHE A 2 -0.52 19.85 1.47
N ARG A 3 -1.67 20.49 1.23
CA ARG A 3 -2.28 21.55 2.06
C ARG A 3 -3.80 21.42 2.02
N PHE A 4 -4.51 21.95 3.03
CA PHE A 4 -5.96 22.09 2.95
C PHE A 4 -6.35 23.30 2.08
N GLY A 5 -7.64 23.43 1.74
CA GLY A 5 -8.16 24.54 0.94
C GLY A 5 -7.89 25.93 1.55
N SER A 6 -7.69 26.01 2.86
CA SER A 6 -7.27 27.23 3.56
C SER A 6 -5.80 27.61 3.38
N GLY A 7 -5.00 26.79 2.68
CA GLY A 7 -3.55 26.94 2.60
C GLY A 7 -2.79 26.41 3.81
N TYR A 8 -3.48 26.01 4.88
CA TYR A 8 -2.85 25.40 6.06
C TYR A 8 -2.19 24.07 5.71
N GLN A 9 -0.93 23.91 6.14
CA GLN A 9 -0.19 22.66 6.01
C GLN A 9 -0.29 21.86 7.31
N PRO A 10 -0.99 20.72 7.32
CA PRO A 10 -1.13 19.93 8.52
C PRO A 10 0.20 19.29 8.93
N ARG A 11 0.42 19.18 10.25
CA ARG A 11 1.56 18.45 10.83
C ARG A 11 1.53 16.95 10.50
N SER A 12 0.36 16.40 10.16
CA SER A 12 0.18 15.00 9.76
C SER A 12 -1.06 14.82 8.89
N PHE A 13 -0.99 13.91 7.91
CA PHE A 13 -2.12 13.51 7.07
C PHE A 13 -2.98 12.41 7.68
N ILE A 14 -2.57 11.80 8.81
CA ILE A 14 -3.24 10.63 9.39
C ILE A 14 -4.69 10.95 9.77
N GLY A 15 -4.92 12.10 10.42
CA GLY A 15 -6.26 12.51 10.85
C GLY A 15 -7.21 12.76 9.67
N ALA A 16 -6.73 13.51 8.68
CA ALA A 16 -7.49 13.81 7.46
C ALA A 16 -7.84 12.54 6.69
N PHE A 17 -6.87 11.63 6.51
CA PHE A 17 -7.10 10.36 5.84
C PHE A 17 -8.07 9.46 6.60
N ARG A 18 -7.94 9.37 7.93
CA ARG A 18 -8.89 8.63 8.77
C ARG A 18 -10.31 9.18 8.62
N ARG A 19 -10.46 10.51 8.58
CA ARG A 19 -11.77 11.15 8.40
C ARG A 19 -12.36 10.82 7.05
N LEU A 20 -11.58 10.96 5.98
CA LEU A 20 -11.96 10.59 4.62
C LEU A 20 -12.47 9.14 4.55
N LEU A 21 -11.71 8.19 5.13
CA LEU A 21 -12.12 6.79 5.14
C LEU A 21 -13.39 6.55 5.98
N LYS A 22 -13.55 7.25 7.09
CA LYS A 22 -14.76 7.14 7.93
C LYS A 22 -16.00 7.63 7.16
N ASP A 23 -15.88 8.81 6.54
CA ASP A 23 -16.99 9.44 5.83
C ASP A 23 -17.38 8.64 4.57
N GLY A 24 -16.45 7.92 3.96
CA GLY A 24 -16.70 6.99 2.85
C GLY A 24 -17.09 5.55 3.25
N GLY A 25 -17.22 5.23 4.54
CA GLY A 25 -17.53 3.86 4.99
C GLY A 25 -16.40 2.85 4.72
N LEU A 26 -15.17 3.32 4.54
CA LEU A 26 -13.97 2.53 4.18
C LEU A 26 -12.97 2.39 5.34
N LEU A 27 -13.31 2.88 6.54
CA LEU A 27 -12.39 2.89 7.67
C LEU A 27 -11.96 1.49 8.10
N GLU A 28 -12.85 0.52 8.00
CA GLU A 28 -12.60 -0.87 8.35
C GLU A 28 -12.65 -1.74 7.09
N ASP A 29 -11.82 -2.77 7.07
CA ASP A 29 -11.92 -3.82 6.07
C ASP A 29 -12.95 -4.89 6.46
N HIS A 30 -13.12 -5.90 5.60
CA HIS A 30 -14.08 -6.99 5.84
C HIS A 30 -13.79 -7.81 7.11
N ALA A 31 -12.58 -7.71 7.67
CA ALA A 31 -12.19 -8.38 8.91
C ALA A 31 -12.26 -7.44 10.13
N GLY A 32 -12.88 -6.26 9.98
CA GLY A 32 -12.98 -5.25 11.05
C GLY A 32 -11.65 -4.55 11.36
N ARG A 33 -10.61 -4.72 10.53
CA ARG A 33 -9.31 -4.08 10.77
C ARG A 33 -9.32 -2.67 10.20
N ARG A 34 -8.87 -1.71 11.02
CA ARG A 34 -8.83 -0.31 10.63
C ARG A 34 -7.74 -0.03 9.61
N ARG A 35 -8.13 0.56 8.48
CA ARG A 35 -7.22 1.03 7.44
C ARG A 35 -6.48 2.28 7.90
N THR A 36 -5.22 2.39 7.51
CA THR A 36 -4.31 3.51 7.81
C THR A 36 -3.66 4.01 6.53
N LEU A 37 -2.91 5.10 6.58
CA LEU A 37 -2.12 5.54 5.41
C LEU A 37 -1.17 4.43 4.92
N TYR A 38 -0.67 3.57 5.82
CA TYR A 38 0.16 2.43 5.46
C TYR A 38 -0.58 1.38 4.62
N SER A 39 -1.92 1.33 4.71
CA SER A 39 -2.74 0.47 3.84
C SER A 39 -2.55 0.84 2.36
N LEU A 40 -2.35 2.11 2.02
CA LEU A 40 -2.06 2.52 0.64
C LEU A 40 -0.73 1.95 0.13
N ARG A 41 0.29 1.94 1.00
CA ARG A 41 1.59 1.34 0.69
C ARG A 41 1.48 -0.16 0.45
N HIS A 42 0.62 -0.86 1.21
CA HIS A 42 0.32 -2.26 0.97
C HIS A 42 -0.37 -2.49 -0.38
N THR A 43 -1.44 -1.73 -0.65
CA THR A 43 -2.17 -1.82 -1.91
C THR A 43 -1.23 -1.59 -3.11
N TYR A 44 -0.38 -0.56 -3.04
CA TYR A 44 0.60 -0.29 -4.08
C TYR A 44 1.56 -1.46 -4.32
N ALA A 45 2.16 -2.01 -3.24
CA ALA A 45 3.08 -3.14 -3.36
C ALA A 45 2.40 -4.36 -3.99
N THR A 46 1.18 -4.68 -3.56
CA THR A 46 0.40 -5.79 -4.12
C THR A 46 0.11 -5.55 -5.61
N LEU A 47 -0.35 -4.36 -5.99
CA LEU A 47 -0.65 -4.04 -7.40
C LEU A 47 0.60 -4.11 -8.28
N ALA A 48 1.72 -3.54 -7.83
CA ALA A 48 2.98 -3.56 -8.58
C ALA A 48 3.53 -4.98 -8.76
N LEU A 49 3.43 -5.81 -7.72
CA LEU A 49 3.82 -7.22 -7.82
C LEU A 49 2.89 -7.97 -8.77
N VAL A 50 1.57 -7.78 -8.65
CA VAL A 50 0.55 -8.45 -9.47
C VAL A 50 0.59 -8.06 -10.94
N SER A 51 0.82 -6.78 -11.28
CA SER A 51 0.99 -6.37 -12.67
C SER A 51 2.29 -6.92 -13.27
N GLY A 52 3.31 -7.12 -12.43
CA GLY A 52 4.65 -7.53 -12.87
C GLY A 52 5.39 -6.46 -13.67
N GLU A 53 4.88 -5.24 -13.70
CA GLU A 53 5.48 -4.10 -14.42
C GLU A 53 6.73 -3.56 -13.73
N VAL A 54 6.86 -3.80 -12.41
CA VAL A 54 7.96 -3.31 -11.59
C VAL A 54 8.70 -4.49 -10.99
N ASP A 55 10.02 -4.57 -11.24
CA ASP A 55 10.87 -5.58 -10.63
C ASP A 55 10.98 -5.37 -9.11
N ILE A 56 11.21 -6.45 -8.36
CA ILE A 56 11.22 -6.41 -6.89
C ILE A 56 12.32 -5.50 -6.31
N HIS A 57 13.44 -5.32 -7.00
CA HIS A 57 14.52 -4.42 -6.55
C HIS A 57 14.14 -2.94 -6.76
N THR A 58 13.48 -2.62 -7.87
CA THR A 58 12.95 -1.26 -8.09
C THR A 58 11.83 -0.95 -7.11
N LEU A 59 10.95 -1.91 -6.85
CA LEU A 59 9.91 -1.76 -5.84
C LEU A 59 10.50 -1.54 -4.44
N SER A 60 11.56 -2.27 -4.08
CA SER A 60 12.23 -2.11 -2.77
C SER A 60 12.83 -0.71 -2.60
N ARG A 61 13.42 -0.15 -3.67
CA ARG A 61 13.94 1.23 -3.69
C ARG A 61 12.83 2.26 -3.57
N GLN A 62 11.75 2.13 -4.33
CA GLN A 62 10.61 3.06 -4.28
C GLN A 62 9.94 3.06 -2.90
N MET A 63 9.84 1.90 -2.28
CA MET A 63 9.26 1.77 -0.96
C MET A 63 10.26 2.13 0.15
N GLY A 64 11.57 2.16 -0.11
CA GLY A 64 12.57 2.37 0.93
C GLY A 64 12.59 1.22 1.95
N THR A 65 12.57 -0.02 1.47
CA THR A 65 12.70 -1.23 2.29
C THR A 65 13.59 -2.26 1.60
N SER A 66 13.97 -3.32 2.30
CA SER A 66 14.79 -4.38 1.70
C SER A 66 13.94 -5.33 0.86
N VAL A 67 14.57 -5.95 -0.15
CA VAL A 67 13.94 -7.03 -0.94
C VAL A 67 13.49 -8.16 -0.01
N ALA A 68 14.33 -8.55 0.95
CA ALA A 68 13.97 -9.57 1.94
C ALA A 68 12.70 -9.22 2.74
N MET A 69 12.47 -7.94 3.07
CA MET A 69 11.23 -7.51 3.73
C MET A 69 10.02 -7.60 2.80
N LEU A 70 10.17 -7.29 1.52
CA LEU A 70 9.10 -7.47 0.53
C LEU A 70 8.76 -8.95 0.33
N GLU A 71 9.77 -9.79 0.14
CA GLU A 71 9.58 -11.24 0.00
C GLU A 71 8.89 -11.81 1.24
N ARG A 72 9.33 -11.43 2.45
CA ARG A 72 8.69 -11.89 3.68
C ARG A 72 7.22 -11.50 3.77
N HIS A 73 6.84 -10.32 3.29
CA HIS A 73 5.47 -9.80 3.40
C HIS A 73 4.57 -10.22 2.23
N TYR A 74 5.13 -10.51 1.06
CA TYR A 74 4.37 -10.77 -0.17
C TYR A 74 4.72 -12.09 -0.88
N SER A 75 5.52 -12.97 -0.27
CA SER A 75 5.93 -14.28 -0.84
C SER A 75 4.78 -15.12 -1.37
N LYS A 76 3.61 -15.04 -0.71
CA LYS A 76 2.41 -15.77 -1.15
C LYS A 76 1.90 -15.28 -2.50
N LEU A 77 1.93 -13.97 -2.74
CA LEU A 77 1.49 -13.38 -4.01
C LEU A 77 2.49 -13.71 -5.12
N THR A 78 3.79 -13.60 -4.86
CA THR A 78 4.82 -13.95 -5.84
C THR A 78 4.79 -15.44 -6.20
N ALA A 79 4.54 -16.33 -5.25
CA ALA A 79 4.38 -17.76 -5.51
C ALA A 79 3.17 -18.07 -6.40
N THR A 80 2.01 -17.49 -6.13
CA THR A 80 0.80 -17.67 -6.96
C THR A 80 1.00 -17.14 -8.38
N MET A 81 1.68 -16.00 -8.53
CA MET A 81 1.99 -15.45 -9.85
C MET A 81 3.02 -16.26 -10.63
N ALA A 82 4.03 -16.79 -9.94
CA ALA A 82 5.01 -17.68 -10.56
C ALA A 82 4.32 -18.95 -11.08
N ALA A 83 3.40 -19.52 -10.30
CA ALA A 83 2.59 -20.66 -10.73
C ALA A 83 1.74 -20.35 -11.96
N ALA A 84 1.12 -19.16 -12.02
CA ALA A 84 0.31 -18.73 -13.17
C ALA A 84 1.12 -18.47 -14.46
N ARG A 85 2.44 -18.29 -14.38
CA ARG A 85 3.33 -18.13 -15.55
C ARG A 85 3.92 -19.45 -16.06
N LEU A 86 3.75 -20.54 -15.32
CA LEU A 86 4.32 -21.86 -15.61
C LEU A 86 3.30 -22.88 -16.13
N GLY A 87 2.02 -22.51 -16.21
CA GLY A 87 0.97 -23.25 -16.92
C GLY A 87 0.60 -22.56 -18.21
#